data_AF-A0A381PYA2-F1
#
_entry.id   AF-A0A381PYA2-F1
#
_cell.length_a   1.000
_cell.length_b   1.000
_cell.length_c   1.000
_cell.angle_alpha   90.00
_cell.angle_beta   90.00
_cell.angle_gamma   90.00
#
_symmetry.space_group_name_H-M   'P 1'
#
loop_
_entity.id
_entity.type
_entity.pdbx_description
1 polymer ?
#
loop_
_entity_poly.entity_id
_entity_poly.type
_entity_poly.pdbx_seq_one_letter_code
_entity_poly.pdbx_strand_id
1 'polypeptide(L)'
;MDFARRWGKLVRHPYAGLDEYPEIIELVNVGKRRDINQHWHSDMTYNEAPPKLTMLYALETPEIGGDTAFANQELAYESLSDGVRKTIDPLTAIHSAAGLAQTYGKSIEDAPEAQHPVVRTHDQTGNRALYVCRAFTRQFCGWNSDESQALLDFLFEHSCRPEFQARHVWSKNDLVVWDNRSVMHFAVHDHDDQSRRIHRLQVEGDIPQ
;
A
#
# COMPACT_ATOMS: atom_id res chain seq x y z
N MET A 1 5.05 18.28 -9.97
CA MET A 1 5.39 17.39 -11.10
C MET A 1 6.89 17.18 -11.26
N ASP A 2 7.70 18.22 -11.44
CA ASP A 2 9.12 18.07 -11.74
C ASP A 2 9.92 17.30 -10.68
N PHE A 3 9.59 17.50 -9.41
CA PHE A 3 10.15 16.70 -8.33
C PHE A 3 9.88 15.20 -8.51
N ALA A 4 8.62 14.82 -8.75
CA ALA A 4 8.21 13.42 -8.87
C ALA A 4 8.89 12.72 -10.07
N ARG A 5 9.01 13.42 -11.20
CA ARG A 5 9.66 12.90 -12.42
C ARG A 5 11.16 12.60 -12.24
N ARG A 6 11.83 13.19 -11.25
CA ARG A 6 13.24 12.87 -10.94
C ARG A 6 13.41 11.45 -10.41
N TRP A 7 12.34 10.83 -9.90
CA TRP A 7 12.36 9.49 -9.34
C TRP A 7 12.04 8.39 -10.36
N GLY A 8 11.50 8.76 -11.53
CA GLY A 8 11.15 7.84 -12.60
C GLY A 8 9.91 8.26 -13.37
N LYS A 9 9.40 7.35 -14.20
CA LYS A 9 8.14 7.52 -14.94
C LYS A 9 6.96 7.47 -13.97
N LEU A 10 6.00 8.37 -14.15
CA LEU A 10 4.83 8.47 -13.30
C LEU A 10 3.74 7.50 -13.76
N VAL A 11 3.06 6.88 -12.80
CA VAL A 11 1.92 6.01 -13.06
C VAL A 11 0.71 6.88 -13.40
N ARG A 12 0.08 6.62 -14.54
CA ARG A 12 -1.24 7.18 -14.84
C ARG A 12 -2.30 6.27 -14.25
N HIS A 13 -3.14 6.81 -13.36
CA HIS A 13 -4.19 6.01 -12.75
C HIS A 13 -5.31 5.74 -13.78
N PRO A 14 -5.80 4.50 -13.91
CA PRO A 14 -6.75 4.13 -14.96
C PRO A 14 -8.13 4.78 -14.82
N TYR A 15 -8.50 5.21 -13.61
CA TYR A 15 -9.87 5.66 -13.30
C TYR A 15 -9.96 7.10 -12.79
N ALA A 16 -8.84 7.79 -12.60
CA ALA A 16 -8.82 9.13 -12.01
C ALA A 16 -7.60 9.90 -12.50
N GLY A 17 -7.72 11.22 -12.59
CA GLY A 17 -6.65 12.11 -13.02
C GLY A 17 -7.18 13.54 -13.12
N LEU A 18 -6.34 14.53 -12.87
CA LEU A 18 -6.67 15.92 -13.20
C LEU A 18 -6.57 16.14 -14.71
N ASP A 19 -7.37 17.05 -15.26
CA ASP A 19 -7.41 17.33 -16.70
C ASP A 19 -6.03 17.75 -17.25
N GLU A 20 -5.35 18.67 -16.55
CA GLU A 20 -4.02 19.16 -16.94
C GLU A 20 -2.88 18.22 -16.52
N TYR A 21 -3.10 17.40 -15.49
CA TYR A 21 -2.11 16.53 -14.87
C TYR A 21 -2.71 15.14 -14.62
N PRO A 22 -2.86 14.30 -15.66
CA PRO A 22 -3.59 13.03 -15.57
C PRO A 22 -2.92 11.99 -14.67
N GLU A 23 -1.64 12.18 -14.29
CA GLU A 23 -0.94 11.35 -13.32
C GLU A 23 -1.19 11.78 -11.85
N ILE A 24 -1.86 12.91 -11.64
CA ILE A 24 -2.27 13.36 -10.31
C ILE A 24 -3.69 12.89 -10.03
N ILE A 25 -3.86 12.15 -8.95
CA ILE A 25 -5.18 11.86 -8.38
C ILE A 25 -5.44 12.84 -7.23
N GLU A 26 -6.61 13.46 -7.24
CA GLU A 26 -7.07 14.26 -6.10
C GLU A 26 -7.81 13.36 -5.10
N LEU A 27 -7.31 13.35 -3.86
CA LEU A 27 -7.93 12.68 -2.72
C LEU A 27 -8.65 13.74 -1.88
N VAL A 28 -9.97 13.69 -1.87
CA VAL A 28 -10.83 14.58 -1.08
C VAL A 28 -11.58 13.81 0.00
N ASN A 29 -11.90 14.47 1.12
CA ASN A 29 -12.79 13.89 2.13
C ASN A 29 -14.20 13.71 1.54
N VAL A 30 -14.64 12.45 1.42
CA VAL A 30 -15.99 12.07 0.94
C VAL A 30 -16.91 11.63 2.08
N GLY A 31 -16.50 11.89 3.32
CA GLY A 31 -17.15 11.43 4.55
C GLY A 31 -16.78 10.00 4.91
N LYS A 32 -16.75 9.70 6.21
CA LYS A 32 -16.22 8.43 6.75
C LYS A 32 -16.86 7.17 6.16
N ARG A 33 -18.17 7.21 5.88
CA ARG A 33 -18.91 6.06 5.31
C ARG A 33 -18.47 5.67 3.90
N ARG A 34 -17.82 6.57 3.17
CA ARG A 34 -17.35 6.36 1.80
C ARG A 34 -15.83 6.22 1.71
N ASP A 35 -15.12 6.31 2.83
CA ASP A 35 -13.67 6.12 2.85
C ASP A 35 -13.32 4.63 2.82
N ILE A 36 -12.53 4.25 1.82
CA ILE A 36 -12.11 2.87 1.58
C ILE A 36 -10.63 2.65 1.93
N ASN A 37 -9.89 3.68 2.35
CA ASN A 37 -8.44 3.62 2.56
C ASN A 37 -8.04 3.36 4.02
N GLN A 38 -9.00 3.08 4.91
CA GLN A 38 -8.78 2.75 6.33
C GLN A 38 -8.38 1.28 6.53
N HIS A 39 -7.33 0.86 5.83
CA HIS A 39 -6.73 -0.46 5.99
C HIS A 39 -5.22 -0.41 5.72
N TRP A 40 -4.46 -1.29 6.35
CA TRP A 40 -3.03 -1.41 6.10
C TRP A 40 -2.77 -2.03 4.74
N HIS A 41 -2.03 -1.30 3.89
CA HIS A 41 -1.68 -1.77 2.55
C HIS A 41 -0.43 -1.10 1.98
N SER A 42 0.20 -1.80 1.04
CA SER A 42 1.05 -1.18 0.01
C SER A 42 0.21 -1.00 -1.26
N ASP A 43 0.44 0.07 -1.99
CA ASP A 43 -0.35 0.42 -3.15
C ASP A 43 -0.20 -0.60 -4.28
N MET A 44 -1.33 -1.00 -4.85
CA MET A 44 -1.42 -1.74 -6.11
C MET A 44 -0.57 -3.01 -6.20
N THR A 45 -0.42 -3.75 -5.09
CA THR A 45 0.33 -5.01 -5.10
C THR A 45 -0.29 -6.06 -6.02
N TYR A 46 -1.53 -5.88 -6.46
CA TYR A 46 -2.20 -6.73 -7.45
C TYR A 46 -1.73 -6.50 -8.90
N ASN A 47 -0.85 -5.51 -9.14
CA ASN A 47 -0.18 -5.34 -10.43
C ASN A 47 1.07 -6.20 -10.51
N GLU A 48 1.45 -6.61 -11.73
CA GLU A 48 2.71 -7.32 -11.99
C GLU A 48 3.95 -6.49 -11.59
N ALA A 49 3.93 -5.19 -11.88
CA ALA A 49 4.93 -4.23 -11.43
C ALA A 49 4.27 -3.11 -10.61
N PRO A 50 4.14 -3.29 -9.27
CA PRO A 50 3.58 -2.27 -8.40
C PRO A 50 4.42 -0.98 -8.39
N PRO A 51 3.82 0.19 -8.07
CA PRO A 51 4.57 1.42 -7.91
C PRO A 51 5.70 1.27 -6.89
N LYS A 52 6.88 1.84 -7.16
CA LYS A 52 8.00 1.83 -6.20
C LYS A 52 7.91 2.96 -5.18
N LEU A 53 7.34 4.10 -5.56
CA LEU A 53 7.13 5.24 -4.66
C LEU A 53 5.71 5.74 -4.78
N THR A 54 5.15 6.17 -3.66
CA THR A 54 3.95 6.98 -3.60
C THR A 54 4.28 8.31 -2.95
N MET A 55 3.68 9.38 -3.48
CA MET A 55 3.86 10.75 -3.04
C MET A 55 2.50 11.37 -2.76
N LEU A 56 2.38 12.04 -1.62
CA LEU A 56 1.18 12.77 -1.23
C LEU A 56 1.57 14.23 -0.93
N TYR A 57 0.89 15.17 -1.59
CA TYR A 57 1.06 16.59 -1.41
C TYR A 57 -0.22 17.23 -0.84
N ALA A 58 -0.15 17.77 0.38
CA ALA A 58 -1.31 18.29 1.09
C ALA A 58 -1.63 19.73 0.67
N LEU A 59 -2.80 19.93 0.04
CA LEU A 59 -3.31 21.26 -0.30
C LEU A 59 -4.17 21.84 0.83
N GLU A 60 -4.96 20.97 1.45
CA GLU A 60 -5.83 21.28 2.59
C GLU A 60 -5.78 20.11 3.59
N THR A 61 -5.69 20.45 4.86
CA THR A 61 -5.65 19.51 5.97
C THR A 61 -6.70 19.94 7.00
N PRO A 62 -7.32 19.00 7.71
CA PRO A 62 -8.14 19.33 8.88
C PRO A 62 -7.26 19.95 9.98
N GLU A 63 -7.89 20.63 10.94
CA GLU A 63 -7.16 21.21 12.08
C GLU A 63 -6.61 20.11 13.01
N ILE A 64 -7.36 19.02 13.16
CA ILE A 64 -7.00 17.85 13.97
C ILE A 64 -7.44 16.59 13.21
N GLY A 65 -6.59 15.55 13.24
CA GLY A 65 -6.85 14.25 12.62
C GLY A 65 -6.45 14.18 11.14
N GLY A 66 -6.81 13.09 10.47
CA GLY A 66 -6.48 12.88 9.05
C GLY A 66 -5.05 12.40 8.79
N ASP A 67 -4.37 11.95 9.85
CA ASP A 67 -3.00 11.45 9.82
C ASP A 67 -2.83 10.27 8.86
N THR A 68 -1.59 10.03 8.45
CA THR A 68 -1.22 8.79 7.77
C THR A 68 -0.26 8.01 8.65
N ALA A 69 -0.65 6.79 9.00
CA ALA A 69 0.23 5.86 9.67
C ALA A 69 0.98 5.02 8.63
N PHE A 70 2.24 4.68 8.94
CA PHE A 70 3.13 3.87 8.13
C PHE A 70 3.65 2.71 8.97
N ALA A 71 3.91 1.56 8.36
CA ALA A 71 4.48 0.39 9.02
C ALA A 71 5.67 -0.14 8.21
N ASN A 72 6.85 -0.19 8.84
CA ASN A 72 8.10 -0.64 8.24
C ASN A 72 8.13 -2.17 8.11
N GLN A 73 8.10 -2.67 6.87
CA GLN A 73 8.05 -4.11 6.61
C GLN A 73 9.42 -4.80 6.59
N GLU A 74 10.51 -4.03 6.54
CA GLU A 74 11.87 -4.56 6.78
C GLU A 74 12.02 -4.92 8.25
N LEU A 75 11.65 -4.01 9.16
CA LEU A 75 11.65 -4.29 10.61
C LEU A 75 10.67 -5.41 10.99
N ALA A 76 9.51 -5.45 10.32
CA ALA A 76 8.56 -6.55 10.51
C ALA A 76 9.19 -7.90 10.10
N TYR A 77 9.94 -7.96 9.00
CA TYR A 77 10.64 -9.17 8.58
C TYR A 77 11.79 -9.57 9.55
N GLU A 78 12.62 -8.61 9.93
CA GLU A 78 13.78 -8.81 10.82
C GLU A 78 13.38 -9.31 12.22
N SER A 79 12.21 -8.90 12.71
CA SER A 79 11.70 -9.29 14.02
C SER A 79 11.04 -10.67 14.09
N LEU A 80 10.84 -11.34 12.96
CA LEU A 80 10.35 -12.72 12.94
C LEU A 80 11.36 -13.69 13.55
N SER A 81 10.90 -14.85 14.01
CA SER A 81 11.82 -15.93 14.40
C SER A 81 12.44 -16.57 13.16
N ASP A 82 13.62 -17.19 13.33
CA ASP A 82 14.28 -17.92 12.24
C ASP A 82 13.41 -19.02 11.64
N GLY A 83 12.59 -19.67 12.47
CA GLY A 83 11.65 -20.71 12.03
C GLY A 83 10.60 -20.14 11.08
N VAL A 84 9.99 -19.00 11.43
CA VAL A 84 9.00 -18.36 10.55
C VAL A 84 9.65 -17.88 9.27
N ARG A 85 10.81 -17.20 9.34
CA ARG A 85 11.55 -16.75 8.16
C ARG A 85 11.80 -17.90 7.19
N LYS A 86 12.40 -19.00 7.65
CA LYS A 86 12.67 -20.17 6.80
C LYS A 86 11.42 -20.72 6.12
N THR A 87 10.26 -20.64 6.77
CA THR A 87 8.98 -21.06 6.20
C THR A 87 8.49 -20.11 5.10
N ILE A 88 8.58 -18.79 5.30
CA ILE A 88 8.00 -17.80 4.37
C ILE A 88 8.94 -17.35 3.25
N ASP A 89 10.25 -17.45 3.45
CA ASP A 89 11.28 -17.06 2.50
C ASP A 89 11.07 -17.64 1.08
N PRO A 90 10.68 -18.91 0.89
CA PRO A 90 10.45 -19.47 -0.45
C PRO A 90 9.03 -19.27 -0.97
N LEU A 91 8.12 -18.68 -0.18
CA LEU A 91 6.70 -18.60 -0.55
C LEU A 91 6.43 -17.45 -1.51
N THR A 92 5.50 -17.70 -2.42
CA THR A 92 4.87 -16.70 -3.28
C THR A 92 3.39 -16.60 -2.90
N ALA A 93 2.82 -15.40 -2.94
CA ALA A 93 1.42 -15.16 -2.65
C ALA A 93 0.70 -14.50 -3.83
N ILE A 94 -0.60 -14.77 -3.92
CA ILE A 94 -1.52 -14.18 -4.88
C ILE A 94 -2.06 -12.87 -4.29
N HIS A 95 -1.92 -11.77 -5.03
CA HIS A 95 -2.46 -10.46 -4.72
C HIS A 95 -3.55 -10.09 -5.71
N SER A 96 -4.77 -9.80 -5.24
CA SER A 96 -5.93 -9.56 -6.10
C SER A 96 -6.72 -8.31 -5.70
N ALA A 97 -7.09 -7.53 -6.71
CA ALA A 97 -7.97 -6.38 -6.61
C ALA A 97 -9.46 -6.76 -6.48
N ALA A 98 -9.82 -8.05 -6.40
CA ALA A 98 -11.21 -8.52 -6.31
C ALA A 98 -12.07 -7.79 -5.26
N GLY A 99 -11.53 -7.60 -4.05
CA GLY A 99 -12.22 -6.85 -2.98
C GLY A 99 -12.46 -5.39 -3.36
N LEU A 100 -11.48 -4.74 -3.99
CA LEU A 100 -11.60 -3.37 -4.50
C LEU A 100 -12.64 -3.28 -5.61
N ALA A 101 -12.61 -4.22 -6.57
CA ALA A 101 -13.59 -4.30 -7.65
C ALA A 101 -15.02 -4.42 -7.10
N GLN A 102 -15.22 -5.29 -6.10
CA GLN A 102 -16.51 -5.43 -5.41
C GLN A 102 -16.97 -4.12 -4.76
N THR A 103 -16.09 -3.42 -4.03
CA THR A 103 -16.41 -2.12 -3.42
C THR A 103 -16.86 -1.07 -4.43
N TYR A 104 -16.28 -1.09 -5.63
CA TYR A 104 -16.65 -0.17 -6.72
C TYR A 104 -17.76 -0.69 -7.65
N GLY A 105 -18.39 -1.82 -7.34
CA GLY A 105 -19.44 -2.42 -8.18
C GLY A 105 -18.95 -2.84 -9.57
N LYS A 106 -17.68 -3.26 -9.66
CA LYS A 106 -17.04 -3.77 -10.88
C LYS A 106 -17.03 -5.30 -10.89
N SER A 107 -16.76 -5.87 -12.06
CA SER A 107 -16.58 -7.31 -12.24
C SER A 107 -15.40 -7.81 -11.41
N ILE A 108 -15.62 -8.83 -10.58
CA ILE A 108 -14.58 -9.49 -9.80
C ILE A 108 -13.70 -10.38 -10.69
N GLU A 109 -14.30 -10.97 -11.73
CA GLU A 109 -13.61 -11.87 -12.67
C GLU A 109 -12.54 -11.15 -13.49
N ASP A 110 -12.74 -9.84 -13.74
CA ASP A 110 -11.80 -9.00 -14.49
C ASP A 110 -10.84 -8.23 -13.56
N ALA A 111 -10.89 -8.49 -12.24
CA ALA A 111 -10.05 -7.79 -11.29
C ALA A 111 -8.57 -8.19 -11.49
N PRO A 112 -7.64 -7.22 -11.57
CA PRO A 112 -6.23 -7.53 -11.70
C PRO A 112 -5.72 -8.43 -10.57
N GLU A 113 -4.83 -9.34 -10.95
CA GLU A 113 -4.16 -10.26 -10.06
C GLU A 113 -2.69 -10.40 -10.44
N ALA A 114 -1.83 -10.52 -9.44
CA ALA A 114 -0.40 -10.78 -9.61
C ALA A 114 0.13 -11.70 -8.50
N GLN A 115 1.22 -12.40 -8.80
CA GLN A 115 1.91 -13.26 -7.84
C GLN A 115 3.24 -12.61 -7.44
N HIS A 116 3.47 -12.50 -6.14
CA HIS A 116 4.67 -11.86 -5.58
C HIS A 116 5.28 -12.69 -4.47
N PRO A 117 6.61 -12.62 -4.26
CA PRO A 117 7.25 -13.26 -3.12
C PRO A 117 6.68 -12.70 -1.81
N VAL A 118 6.47 -13.58 -0.82
CA VAL A 118 6.00 -13.19 0.52
C VAL A 118 7.06 -12.35 1.24
N VAL A 119 8.34 -12.61 0.93
CA VAL A 119 9.44 -11.76 1.34
C VAL A 119 10.12 -11.19 0.10
N ARG A 120 9.93 -9.89 -0.11
CA ARG A 120 10.53 -9.16 -1.21
C ARG A 120 11.96 -8.76 -0.89
N THR A 121 12.83 -8.81 -1.88
CA THR A 121 14.13 -8.14 -1.88
C THR A 121 14.02 -6.76 -2.52
N HIS A 122 14.45 -5.74 -1.80
CA HIS A 122 14.49 -4.38 -2.30
C HIS A 122 15.59 -4.26 -3.36
N ASP A 123 15.19 -3.95 -4.59
CA ASP A 123 16.02 -3.85 -5.80
C ASP A 123 17.23 -2.90 -5.69
N GLN A 124 17.13 -1.80 -4.93
CA GLN A 124 18.24 -0.84 -4.74
C GLN A 124 19.09 -1.08 -3.49
N THR A 125 18.51 -1.53 -2.37
CA THR A 125 19.24 -1.66 -1.09
C THR A 125 19.68 -3.09 -0.79
N GLY A 126 19.03 -4.09 -1.39
CA GLY A 126 19.19 -5.51 -1.06
C GLY A 126 18.48 -5.93 0.24
N ASN A 127 17.83 -5.00 0.95
CA ASN A 127 17.10 -5.31 2.17
C ASN A 127 15.90 -6.21 1.90
N ARG A 128 15.48 -6.97 2.91
CA ARG A 128 14.37 -7.90 2.81
C ARG A 128 13.17 -7.39 3.60
N ALA A 129 12.00 -7.40 2.99
CA ALA A 129 10.76 -6.88 3.58
C ALA A 129 9.61 -7.89 3.46
N LEU A 130 8.75 -7.96 4.48
CA LEU A 130 7.47 -8.64 4.34
C LEU A 130 6.64 -7.93 3.25
N TYR A 131 6.08 -8.70 2.33
CA TYR A 131 5.36 -8.16 1.19
C TYR A 131 3.96 -8.78 1.06
N VAL A 132 3.21 -8.68 2.15
CA VAL A 132 1.83 -9.15 2.26
C VAL A 132 0.97 -8.06 2.91
N CYS A 133 -0.28 -7.91 2.48
CA CYS A 133 -1.23 -7.02 3.12
C CYS A 133 -2.65 -7.54 3.03
N ARG A 134 -3.44 -7.35 4.10
CA ARG A 134 -4.81 -7.88 4.21
C ARG A 134 -5.74 -7.35 3.10
N ALA A 135 -5.44 -6.18 2.55
CA ALA A 135 -6.21 -5.56 1.48
C ALA A 135 -6.20 -6.40 0.19
N PHE A 136 -5.05 -6.99 -0.16
CA PHE A 136 -4.82 -7.55 -1.49
C PHE A 136 -4.34 -9.00 -1.49
N THR A 137 -3.58 -9.44 -0.49
CA THR A 137 -3.02 -10.80 -0.43
C THR A 137 -4.12 -11.80 -0.08
N ARG A 138 -4.27 -12.84 -0.90
CA ARG A 138 -5.36 -13.83 -0.79
C ARG A 138 -4.90 -15.20 -0.31
N GLN A 139 -3.82 -15.72 -0.89
CA GLN A 139 -3.43 -17.12 -0.71
C GLN A 139 -1.96 -17.32 -1.10
N PHE A 140 -1.28 -18.30 -0.50
CA PHE A 140 0.04 -18.73 -0.98
C PHE A 140 -0.10 -19.68 -2.18
N CYS A 141 0.77 -19.52 -3.17
CA CYS A 141 0.79 -20.38 -4.34
C CYS A 141 1.05 -21.84 -3.93
N GLY A 142 0.17 -22.76 -4.35
CA GLY A 142 0.29 -24.19 -4.06
C GLY A 142 -0.18 -24.64 -2.67
N TRP A 143 -0.67 -23.73 -1.83
CA TRP A 143 -1.26 -24.05 -0.53
C TRP A 143 -2.78 -24.08 -0.65
N ASN A 144 -3.48 -24.75 0.27
CA ASN A 144 -4.93 -24.58 0.36
C ASN A 144 -5.31 -23.28 1.08
N SER A 145 -6.60 -22.92 1.00
CA SER A 145 -7.10 -21.67 1.55
C SER A 145 -6.95 -21.60 3.08
N ASP A 146 -7.28 -22.67 3.80
CA ASP A 146 -7.27 -22.68 5.27
C ASP A 146 -5.84 -22.58 5.82
N GLU A 147 -4.91 -23.34 5.22
CA GLU A 147 -3.48 -23.27 5.54
C GLU A 147 -2.91 -21.87 5.28
N SER A 148 -3.26 -21.29 4.13
CA SER A 148 -2.80 -19.95 3.76
C SER A 148 -3.34 -18.91 4.74
N GLN A 149 -4.63 -18.98 5.05
CA GLN A 149 -5.31 -17.99 5.87
C GLN A 149 -4.72 -17.93 7.28
N ALA A 150 -4.44 -19.08 7.89
CA ALA A 150 -3.87 -19.13 9.24
C ALA A 150 -2.51 -18.41 9.34
N LEU A 151 -1.61 -18.63 8.38
CA LEU A 151 -0.30 -17.99 8.37
C LEU A 151 -0.38 -16.53 7.88
N LEU A 152 -1.23 -16.22 6.89
CA LEU A 152 -1.46 -14.85 6.45
C LEU A 152 -2.02 -13.97 7.56
N ASP A 153 -2.98 -14.46 8.36
CA ASP A 153 -3.52 -13.71 9.49
C ASP A 153 -2.46 -13.35 10.52
N PHE A 154 -1.61 -14.31 10.88
CA PHE A 154 -0.44 -14.06 11.72
C PHE A 154 0.48 -12.98 11.13
N LEU A 155 0.81 -13.07 9.84
CA LEU A 155 1.69 -12.10 9.17
C LEU A 155 1.05 -10.71 9.11
N PHE A 156 -0.25 -10.61 8.82
CA PHE A 156 -0.96 -9.33 8.78
C PHE A 156 -0.97 -8.65 10.15
N GLU A 157 -1.23 -9.39 11.22
CA GLU A 157 -1.21 -8.87 12.59
C GLU A 157 0.20 -8.43 13.00
N HIS A 158 1.20 -9.28 12.73
CA HIS A 158 2.61 -8.97 13.02
C HIS A 158 3.08 -7.73 12.28
N SER A 159 2.84 -7.64 10.97
CA SER A 159 3.25 -6.54 10.10
C SER A 159 2.73 -5.16 10.52
N CYS A 160 1.67 -5.12 11.32
CA CYS A 160 1.03 -3.88 11.77
C CYS A 160 1.22 -3.63 13.27
N ARG A 161 2.20 -4.28 13.92
CA ARG A 161 2.48 -4.04 15.34
C ARG A 161 2.99 -2.61 15.61
N PRO A 162 2.64 -1.98 16.74
CA PRO A 162 3.01 -0.59 17.04
C PRO A 162 4.51 -0.29 16.95
N GLU A 163 5.37 -1.26 17.27
CA GLU A 163 6.83 -1.13 17.23
C GLU A 163 7.38 -0.88 15.82
N PHE A 164 6.61 -1.23 14.77
CA PHE A 164 6.98 -1.00 13.37
C PHE A 164 6.36 0.26 12.80
N GLN A 165 5.51 0.95 13.57
CA GLN A 165 4.71 2.05 13.08
C GLN A 165 5.35 3.42 13.29
N ALA A 166 5.11 4.31 12.33
CA ALA A 166 5.30 5.74 12.46
C ALA A 166 4.01 6.44 12.03
N ARG A 167 3.76 7.67 12.50
CA ARG A 167 2.57 8.44 12.17
C ARG A 167 2.97 9.84 11.72
N HIS A 168 2.46 10.26 10.58
CA HIS A 168 2.65 11.60 10.06
C HIS A 168 1.38 12.43 10.28
N VAL A 169 1.54 13.52 11.02
CA VAL A 169 0.52 14.55 11.22
C VAL A 169 0.67 15.58 10.12
N TRP A 170 -0.36 15.74 9.31
CA TRP A 170 -0.30 16.56 8.10
C TRP A 170 -0.36 18.06 8.40
N SER A 171 0.49 18.82 7.72
CA SER A 171 0.39 20.26 7.57
C SER A 171 0.17 20.65 6.10
N LYS A 172 -0.43 21.82 5.88
CA LYS A 172 -0.58 22.37 4.53
C LYS A 172 0.79 22.53 3.87
N ASN A 173 0.86 22.11 2.60
CA ASN A 173 2.05 22.05 1.75
C ASN A 173 3.08 20.97 2.12
N ASP A 174 2.76 20.05 3.03
CA ASP A 174 3.61 18.89 3.24
C ASP A 174 3.65 18.02 1.98
N LEU A 175 4.85 17.60 1.62
CA LEU A 175 5.11 16.57 0.64
C LEU A 175 5.70 15.35 1.35
N VAL A 176 4.92 14.29 1.46
CA VAL A 176 5.39 13.00 1.99
C VAL A 176 5.63 12.05 0.83
N VAL A 177 6.79 11.40 0.87
CA VAL A 177 7.20 10.37 -0.08
C VAL A 177 7.57 9.14 0.73
N TRP A 178 7.04 7.97 0.35
CA TRP A 178 7.45 6.71 0.95
C TRP A 178 7.78 5.66 -0.10
N ASP A 179 8.56 4.68 0.35
CA ASP A 179 8.92 3.52 -0.44
C ASP A 179 7.80 2.47 -0.39
N ASN A 180 7.05 2.35 -1.47
CA ASN A 180 5.93 1.42 -1.56
C ASN A 180 6.40 -0.05 -1.63
N ARG A 181 7.72 -0.28 -1.77
CA ARG A 181 8.32 -1.63 -1.83
C ARG A 181 8.50 -2.25 -0.45
N SER A 182 8.66 -1.43 0.59
CA SER A 182 8.97 -1.87 1.96
C SER A 182 8.10 -1.23 3.05
N VAL A 183 7.12 -0.41 2.68
CA VAL A 183 6.22 0.26 3.62
C VAL A 183 4.76 -0.05 3.31
N MET A 184 4.00 -0.39 4.35
CA MET A 184 2.54 -0.29 4.34
C MET A 184 2.09 1.03 4.95
N HIS A 185 0.91 1.50 4.56
CA HIS A 185 0.31 2.71 5.11
C HIS A 185 -1.18 2.52 5.42
N PHE A 186 -1.71 3.42 6.25
CA PHE A 186 -3.10 3.46 6.71
C PHE A 186 -3.56 4.91 6.77
N ALA A 187 -4.65 5.26 6.09
CA ALA A 187 -5.26 6.58 6.17
C ALA A 187 -6.18 6.65 7.40
N VAL A 188 -5.90 7.53 8.37
CA VAL A 188 -6.74 7.66 9.56
C VAL A 188 -7.91 8.60 9.29
N HIS A 189 -9.14 8.12 9.42
CA HIS A 189 -10.35 8.94 9.29
C HIS A 189 -10.95 9.27 10.67
N ASP A 190 -10.33 10.25 11.33
CA ASP A 190 -10.69 10.82 12.63
C ASP A 190 -10.94 12.35 12.56
N HIS A 191 -11.21 12.88 11.37
CA HIS A 191 -11.40 14.31 11.09
C HIS A 191 -12.84 14.68 10.63
N ASP A 192 -13.78 13.75 10.75
CA ASP A 192 -15.20 13.94 10.46
C ASP A 192 -15.45 14.55 9.07
N ASP A 193 -16.27 15.61 8.94
CA ASP A 193 -16.57 16.29 7.68
C ASP A 193 -15.58 17.43 7.34
N GLN A 194 -14.46 17.58 8.06
CA GLN A 194 -13.49 18.64 7.78
C GLN A 194 -12.85 18.47 6.40
N SER A 195 -12.54 19.59 5.74
CA SER A 195 -11.89 19.55 4.42
C SER A 195 -10.51 18.92 4.52
N ARG A 196 -10.25 17.99 3.61
CA ARG A 196 -8.95 17.36 3.40
C ARG A 196 -8.78 17.17 1.90
N ARG A 197 -7.72 17.74 1.34
CA ARG A 197 -7.42 17.68 -0.10
C ARG A 197 -5.96 17.42 -0.32
N ILE A 198 -5.64 16.26 -0.88
CA ILE A 198 -4.27 15.79 -1.11
C ILE A 198 -4.13 15.34 -2.56
N HIS A 199 -3.06 15.78 -3.21
CA HIS A 199 -2.66 15.26 -4.51
C HIS A 199 -1.78 14.01 -4.34
N ARG A 200 -2.18 12.91 -4.96
CA ARG A 200 -1.39 11.67 -5.02
C ARG A 200 -0.70 11.51 -6.36
N LEU A 201 0.57 11.15 -6.31
CA LEU A 201 1.36 10.70 -7.45
C LEU A 201 2.06 9.39 -7.11
N GLN A 202 2.35 8.60 -8.12
CA GLN A 202 3.06 7.33 -7.99
C GLN A 202 4.12 7.21 -9.07
N VAL A 203 5.19 6.50 -8.76
CA VAL A 203 6.30 6.25 -9.68
C VAL A 203 6.31 4.76 -10.03
N GLU A 204 6.42 4.46 -11.32
CA GLU A 204 6.52 3.08 -11.82
C GLU A 204 7.66 2.33 -11.10
N GLY A 205 7.34 1.12 -10.66
CA GLY A 205 8.30 0.17 -10.10
C GLY A 205 8.54 -1.01 -11.04
N ASP A 206 9.28 -1.99 -10.53
CA ASP A 206 9.62 -3.23 -11.23
C ASP A 206 8.92 -4.43 -10.58
N ILE A 207 9.00 -5.59 -11.24
CA ILE A 207 8.45 -6.85 -10.75
C ILE A 207 9.17 -7.26 -9.45
N PRO A 208 8.47 -7.40 -8.31
CA PRO A 208 9.06 -7.84 -7.05
C PRO A 208 9.82 -9.16 -7.19
N GLN A 209 11.00 -9.25 -6.56
CA GLN A 209 11.88 -10.42 -6.54
C GLN A 209 12.06 -10.93 -5.11
#